data_AF-A0A9D8NS73-F1
#
_entry.id   AF-A0A9D8NS73-F1
#
_cell.length_a   1.000
_cell.length_b   1.000
_cell.length_c   1.000
_cell.angle_alpha   90.00
_cell.angle_beta   90.00
_cell.angle_gamma   90.00
#
_symmetry.space_group_name_H-M   'P 1'
#
loop_
_entity.id
_entity.type
_entity.pdbx_description
1 polymer ?
#
loop_
_entity_poly.entity_id
_entity_poly.type
_entity_poly.pdbx_seq_one_letter_code
_entity_poly.pdbx_strand_id
1 'polypeptide(L)'
;MPVTEAVPARTVRRLLCSLQAPSSSRARSSPATVAALVRKLGYVQIDSINVIDRAHHLILGARLEGFEPRHLAHSLERSRKLFEHWTHDACVIPTEWYPHWHHRFRRYASKDRTNAWWRERFGGNPSRVMRGVLERIRSDGALRARDFLPPGRTRSEPGGWWNWHPEKAALEHLWRR
;
A
#
# COMPACT_ATOMS: atom_id res chain seq x y z
N MET A 1 14.38 39.29 12.01
CA MET A 1 13.71 38.06 12.49
C MET A 1 12.37 37.99 11.78
N PRO A 2 12.03 36.93 11.02
CA PRO A 2 10.68 36.82 10.46
C PRO A 2 9.69 36.71 11.62
N VAL A 3 8.67 37.57 11.64
CA VAL A 3 7.58 37.50 12.61
C VAL A 3 6.74 36.30 12.23
N THR A 4 6.74 35.27 13.06
CA THR A 4 5.84 34.13 12.88
C THR A 4 4.44 34.57 13.30
N GLU A 5 3.56 34.83 12.35
CA GLU A 5 2.18 35.15 12.63
C GLU A 5 1.49 33.93 13.25
N ALA A 6 0.94 34.08 14.47
CA ALA A 6 0.32 32.97 15.19
C ALA A 6 -1.10 32.72 14.65
N VAL A 7 -1.31 31.56 14.04
CA VAL A 7 -2.64 31.14 13.54
C VAL A 7 -3.45 30.48 14.67
N PRO A 8 -4.69 30.92 14.97
CA PRO A 8 -5.51 30.31 15.99
C PRO A 8 -5.81 28.83 15.73
N ALA A 9 -5.76 27.98 16.76
CA ALA A 9 -6.01 26.54 16.65
C ALA A 9 -7.37 26.20 16.01
N ARG A 10 -8.41 27.01 16.27
CA ARG A 10 -9.73 26.84 15.66
C ARG A 10 -9.70 26.99 14.14
N THR A 11 -8.88 27.91 13.64
CA THR A 11 -8.69 28.16 12.21
C THR A 11 -7.96 26.98 11.57
N VAL A 12 -6.86 26.52 12.19
CA VAL A 12 -6.14 25.32 11.74
C VAL A 12 -7.05 24.10 11.71
N ARG A 13 -7.86 23.86 12.75
CA ARG A 13 -8.82 22.74 12.78
C ARG A 13 -9.83 22.81 11.64
N ARG A 14 -10.42 23.98 11.38
CA ARG A 14 -11.36 24.17 10.27
C ARG A 14 -10.72 23.89 8.92
N LEU A 15 -9.48 24.35 8.73
CA LEU A 15 -8.70 24.07 7.53
C LEU A 15 -8.42 22.57 7.38
N LEU A 16 -7.95 21.90 8.43
CA LEU A 16 -7.71 20.46 8.39
C LEU A 16 -8.99 19.67 8.09
N CYS A 17 -10.12 20.04 8.69
CA CYS A 17 -11.40 19.44 8.34
C CYS A 17 -11.77 19.70 6.87
N SER A 18 -11.64 20.93 6.34
CA SER A 18 -12.00 21.17 4.93
C SER A 18 -11.13 20.37 3.95
N LEU A 19 -9.83 20.21 4.28
CA LEU A 19 -8.86 19.43 3.51
C LEU A 19 -9.10 17.91 3.62
N GLN A 20 -9.45 17.41 4.80
CA GLN A 20 -9.65 15.96 5.04
C GLN A 20 -11.07 15.48 4.73
N ALA A 21 -11.96 16.38 4.32
CA ALA A 21 -13.34 16.08 3.92
C ALA A 21 -14.23 15.33 4.95
N PRO A 22 -14.08 15.45 6.29
CA PRO A 22 -15.06 14.87 7.22
C PRO A 22 -16.35 15.71 7.31
N SER A 23 -16.42 16.88 6.66
CA SER A 23 -17.51 17.85 6.80
C SER A 23 -18.09 18.34 5.47
N SER A 24 -17.62 17.81 4.33
CA SER A 24 -18.16 18.14 3.00
C SER A 24 -19.45 17.37 2.71
N SER A 25 -20.29 17.87 1.80
CA SER A 25 -21.35 17.01 1.25
C SER A 25 -20.72 15.74 0.70
N ARG A 26 -21.23 14.59 1.14
CA ARG A 26 -20.65 13.29 0.79
C ARG A 26 -21.01 13.00 -0.66
N ALA A 27 -20.03 13.06 -1.55
CA ALA A 27 -20.22 12.60 -2.91
C ALA A 27 -20.62 11.11 -2.89
N ARG A 28 -21.49 10.69 -3.83
CA ARG A 28 -21.82 9.27 -3.98
C ARG A 28 -20.58 8.46 -4.35
N SER A 29 -20.49 7.26 -3.79
CA SER A 29 -19.37 6.38 -4.04
C SER A 29 -19.38 5.85 -5.46
N SER A 30 -18.22 5.92 -6.09
CA SER A 30 -17.88 5.34 -7.38
C SER A 30 -16.36 5.14 -7.40
N PRO A 31 -15.80 4.33 -8.32
CA PRO A 31 -14.35 4.22 -8.43
C PRO A 31 -13.66 5.59 -8.63
N ALA A 32 -14.26 6.48 -9.42
CA ALA A 32 -13.74 7.82 -9.67
C ALA A 32 -13.74 8.70 -8.42
N THR A 33 -14.83 8.72 -7.64
CA THR A 33 -14.91 9.53 -6.41
C THR A 33 -14.02 8.96 -5.30
N VAL A 34 -13.84 7.64 -5.23
CA VAL A 34 -12.84 7.02 -4.34
C VAL A 34 -11.42 7.46 -4.70
N ALA A 35 -11.04 7.39 -5.98
CA ALA A 35 -9.72 7.81 -6.42
C ALA A 35 -9.46 9.30 -6.15
N ALA A 36 -10.46 10.15 -6.43
CA ALA A 36 -10.39 11.58 -6.13
C ALA A 36 -10.26 11.86 -4.63
N LEU A 37 -10.99 11.12 -3.78
CA LEU A 37 -10.90 11.27 -2.33
C LEU A 37 -9.52 10.85 -1.81
N VAL A 38 -8.99 9.69 -2.25
CA VAL A 38 -7.63 9.25 -1.84
C VAL A 38 -6.58 10.28 -2.26
N ARG A 39 -6.67 10.83 -3.48
CA ARG A 39 -5.81 11.93 -3.93
C ARG A 39 -5.94 13.17 -3.04
N LYS A 40 -7.15 13.56 -2.64
CA LYS A 40 -7.39 14.71 -1.75
C LYS A 40 -6.81 14.50 -0.35
N LEU A 41 -6.94 13.30 0.20
CA LEU A 41 -6.34 12.92 1.50
C LEU A 41 -4.82 12.75 1.43
N GLY A 42 -4.32 12.49 0.22
CA GLY A 42 -2.94 12.14 -0.08
C GLY A 42 -2.64 10.66 0.09
N TYR A 43 -3.20 10.01 1.09
CA TYR A 43 -3.14 8.56 1.21
C TYR A 43 -4.26 8.06 2.12
N VAL A 44 -4.51 6.75 2.06
CA VAL A 44 -5.33 6.04 3.05
C VAL A 44 -4.55 4.83 3.51
N GLN A 45 -4.28 4.73 4.81
CA GLN A 45 -3.58 3.58 5.38
C GLN A 45 -4.43 2.30 5.29
N ILE A 46 -3.81 1.20 4.89
CA ILE A 46 -4.40 -0.12 4.80
C ILE A 46 -4.18 -0.84 6.14
N ASP A 47 -5.20 -1.55 6.59
CA ASP A 47 -5.15 -2.31 7.82
C ASP A 47 -5.65 -3.74 7.60
N SER A 48 -5.02 -4.67 8.28
CA SER A 48 -5.37 -6.08 8.28
C SER A 48 -6.42 -6.44 9.35
N ILE A 49 -6.57 -5.63 10.40
CA ILE A 49 -7.55 -5.82 11.47
C ILE A 49 -8.96 -5.53 10.95
N ASN A 50 -9.92 -6.38 11.29
CA ASN A 50 -11.28 -6.35 10.75
C ASN A 50 -12.37 -6.71 11.78
N VAL A 51 -12.25 -6.25 13.03
CA VAL A 51 -13.24 -6.53 14.09
C VAL A 51 -14.64 -6.01 13.73
N ILE A 52 -14.71 -4.81 13.15
CA ILE A 52 -15.95 -4.22 12.62
C ILE A 52 -15.87 -4.20 11.09
N ASP A 53 -14.90 -3.45 10.58
CA ASP A 53 -14.44 -3.45 9.19
C ASP A 53 -12.97 -2.96 9.20
N ARG A 54 -12.30 -3.02 8.06
CA ARG A 54 -10.93 -2.51 7.91
C ARG A 54 -10.91 -1.00 7.97
N ALA A 55 -9.85 -0.44 8.58
CA ALA A 55 -9.73 1.01 8.79
C ALA A 55 -9.93 1.84 7.51
N HIS A 56 -9.35 1.42 6.38
CA HIS A 56 -9.52 2.11 5.09
C HIS A 56 -10.96 2.12 4.57
N HIS A 57 -11.75 1.08 4.82
CA HIS A 57 -13.18 1.09 4.46
C HIS A 57 -13.95 2.07 5.33
N LEU A 58 -13.68 2.10 6.64
CA LEU A 58 -14.31 3.05 7.57
C LEU A 58 -13.96 4.50 7.21
N ILE A 59 -12.69 4.78 6.88
CA ILE A 59 -12.23 6.12 6.45
C ILE A 59 -12.96 6.59 5.20
N LEU A 60 -13.11 5.73 4.20
CA LEU A 60 -13.78 6.04 2.94
C LEU A 60 -15.30 6.14 3.11
N GLY A 61 -15.90 5.22 3.87
CA GLY A 61 -17.34 5.21 4.16
C GLY A 61 -17.82 6.38 5.01
N ALA A 62 -16.96 6.93 5.88
CA ALA A 62 -17.25 8.16 6.60
C ALA A 62 -17.35 9.40 5.67
N ARG A 63 -16.76 9.33 4.47
CA ARG A 63 -16.58 10.48 3.56
C ARG A 63 -17.35 10.36 2.24
N LEU A 64 -17.76 9.16 1.85
CA LEU A 64 -18.52 8.89 0.63
C LEU A 64 -19.86 8.27 0.97
N GLU A 65 -20.91 8.78 0.34
CA GLU A 65 -22.26 8.23 0.50
C GLU A 65 -22.38 6.91 -0.26
N GLY A 66 -22.92 5.88 0.41
CA GLY A 66 -23.05 4.54 -0.18
C GLY A 66 -21.71 3.93 -0.58
N PHE A 67 -20.66 4.11 0.25
CA PHE A 67 -19.36 3.49 -0.02
C PHE A 67 -19.47 1.96 -0.09
N GLU A 68 -18.86 1.41 -1.14
CA GLU A 68 -18.76 -0.04 -1.33
C GLU A 68 -17.30 -0.43 -1.59
N PRO A 69 -16.76 -1.46 -0.93
CA PRO A 69 -15.36 -1.90 -1.10
C PRO A 69 -14.98 -2.17 -2.57
N ARG A 70 -15.93 -2.60 -3.39
CA ARG A 70 -15.70 -2.82 -4.84
C ARG A 70 -15.26 -1.57 -5.58
N HIS A 71 -15.62 -0.38 -5.13
CA HIS A 71 -15.19 0.88 -5.75
C HIS A 71 -13.70 1.14 -5.50
N LEU A 72 -13.21 0.82 -4.29
CA LEU A 72 -11.78 0.85 -4.00
C LEU A 72 -11.03 -0.22 -4.80
N ALA A 73 -11.52 -1.46 -4.80
CA ALA A 73 -10.93 -2.55 -5.58
C ALA A 73 -10.85 -2.23 -7.08
N HIS A 74 -11.90 -1.63 -7.65
CA HIS A 74 -11.88 -1.19 -9.05
C HIS A 74 -10.80 -0.12 -9.30
N SER A 75 -10.60 0.81 -8.37
CA SER A 75 -9.57 1.86 -8.49
C SER A 75 -8.15 1.33 -8.38
N LEU A 76 -7.94 0.25 -7.62
CA LEU A 76 -6.67 -0.45 -7.48
C LEU A 76 -6.38 -1.38 -8.67
N GLU A 77 -7.34 -2.22 -9.05
CA GLU A 77 -7.09 -3.37 -9.91
C GLU A 77 -7.47 -3.14 -11.37
N ARG A 78 -8.54 -2.38 -11.63
CA ARG A 78 -9.14 -2.21 -12.96
C ARG A 78 -8.71 -0.91 -13.62
N SER A 79 -9.09 0.22 -13.04
CA SER A 79 -8.70 1.54 -13.57
C SER A 79 -7.27 1.93 -13.20
N ARG A 80 -6.69 1.27 -12.18
CA ARG A 80 -5.31 1.49 -11.69
C ARG A 80 -4.98 2.95 -11.42
N LYS A 81 -5.98 3.72 -11.01
CA LYS A 81 -5.82 5.12 -10.57
C LYS A 81 -5.15 5.20 -9.21
N LEU A 82 -5.24 4.12 -8.44
CA LEU A 82 -4.61 3.96 -7.14
C LEU A 82 -3.68 2.73 -7.15
N PHE A 83 -2.70 2.72 -6.26
CA PHE A 83 -1.86 1.55 -5.99
C PHE A 83 -1.54 1.44 -4.50
N GLU A 84 -1.14 0.23 -4.08
CA GLU A 84 -0.70 -0.03 -2.71
C GLU A 84 0.81 0.19 -2.58
N HIS A 85 1.24 0.91 -1.55
CA HIS A 85 2.65 1.18 -1.29
C HIS A 85 2.97 1.30 0.19
N TRP A 86 4.21 0.96 0.54
CA TRP A 86 4.79 1.26 1.85
C TRP A 86 5.30 2.70 1.88
N THR A 87 4.58 3.57 2.58
CA THR A 87 5.03 4.94 2.85
C THR A 87 5.80 4.99 4.18
N HIS A 88 5.21 5.59 5.23
CA HIS A 88 5.55 5.28 6.61
C HIS A 88 4.89 3.95 7.05
N ASP A 89 3.70 3.68 6.50
CA ASP A 89 2.92 2.45 6.66
C ASP A 89 2.33 1.99 5.32
N ALA A 90 1.72 0.79 5.29
CA ALA A 90 1.01 0.28 4.13
C ALA A 90 -0.18 1.19 3.78
N CYS A 91 -0.22 1.72 2.57
CA CYS A 91 -1.19 2.73 2.16
C CYS A 91 -1.68 2.50 0.73
N VAL A 92 -2.89 2.97 0.45
CA VAL A 92 -3.37 3.25 -0.90
C VAL A 92 -3.05 4.69 -1.26
N ILE A 93 -2.41 4.90 -2.41
CA ILE A 93 -2.00 6.22 -2.91
C ILE A 93 -2.27 6.38 -4.42
N PRO A 94 -2.35 7.62 -4.96
CA PRO A 94 -2.53 7.86 -6.39
C PRO A 94 -1.37 7.31 -7.25
N THR A 95 -1.69 6.55 -8.30
CA THR A 95 -0.69 5.97 -9.23
C THR A 95 0.18 7.00 -9.91
N GLU A 96 -0.35 8.20 -10.17
CA GLU A 96 0.42 9.31 -10.73
C GLU A 96 1.61 9.75 -9.84
N TRP A 97 1.62 9.37 -8.54
CA TRP A 97 2.71 9.65 -7.63
C TRP A 97 3.79 8.57 -7.61
N TYR A 98 3.57 7.43 -8.29
CA TYR A 98 4.54 6.34 -8.40
C TYR A 98 5.95 6.82 -8.82
N PRO A 99 6.12 7.72 -9.82
CA PRO A 99 7.44 8.20 -10.23
C PRO A 99 8.21 8.91 -9.11
N HIS A 100 7.53 9.51 -8.14
CA HIS A 100 8.18 10.15 -6.99
C HIS A 100 8.90 9.13 -6.09
N TRP A 101 8.56 7.84 -6.15
CA TRP A 101 9.20 6.80 -5.34
C TRP A 101 10.46 6.21 -5.96
N HIS A 102 10.72 6.45 -7.26
CA HIS A 102 11.88 5.90 -7.97
C HIS A 102 13.23 6.21 -7.28
N HIS A 103 13.38 7.41 -6.69
CA HIS A 103 14.61 7.74 -5.98
C HIS A 103 14.81 6.90 -4.71
N ARG A 104 13.73 6.57 -3.99
CA ARG A 104 13.78 5.67 -2.84
C ARG A 104 14.06 4.24 -3.29
N PHE A 105 13.42 3.78 -4.36
CA PHE A 105 13.65 2.46 -4.95
C PHE A 105 15.12 2.26 -5.33
N ARG A 106 15.73 3.20 -6.04
CA ARG A 106 17.18 3.18 -6.34
C ARG A 106 18.04 3.11 -5.08
N ARG A 107 17.68 3.86 -4.02
CA ARG A 107 18.39 3.84 -2.74
C ARG A 107 18.23 2.52 -1.98
N TYR A 108 17.08 1.86 -2.08
CA TYR A 108 16.86 0.53 -1.51
C TYR A 108 17.64 -0.52 -2.29
N ALA A 109 17.53 -0.53 -3.62
CA ALA A 109 18.23 -1.47 -4.49
C ALA A 109 19.77 -1.47 -4.28
N SER A 110 20.37 -0.30 -4.02
CA SER A 110 21.82 -0.22 -3.74
C SER A 110 22.21 -0.77 -2.36
N LYS A 111 21.30 -0.75 -1.38
CA LYS A 111 21.51 -1.28 -0.03
C LYS A 111 21.17 -2.75 0.11
N ASP A 112 20.22 -3.25 -0.68
CA ASP A 112 19.67 -4.59 -0.51
C ASP A 112 20.70 -5.70 -0.82
N ARG A 113 21.62 -5.47 -1.77
CA ARG A 113 22.66 -6.45 -2.14
C ARG A 113 23.72 -6.68 -1.06
N THR A 114 23.93 -5.70 -0.17
CA THR A 114 24.92 -5.76 0.91
C THR A 114 24.29 -6.00 2.29
N ASN A 115 22.98 -5.83 2.41
CA ASN A 115 22.25 -5.98 3.67
C ASN A 115 22.12 -7.46 4.08
N ALA A 116 22.66 -7.81 5.25
CA ALA A 116 22.60 -9.14 5.83
C ALA A 116 21.15 -9.64 6.02
N TRP A 117 20.21 -8.75 6.36
CA TRP A 117 18.81 -9.08 6.59
C TRP A 117 18.11 -9.63 5.34
N TRP A 118 18.48 -9.11 4.16
CA TRP A 118 17.96 -9.59 2.88
C TRP A 118 18.63 -10.90 2.47
N ARG A 119 19.96 -10.99 2.61
CA ARG A 119 20.72 -12.22 2.29
C ARG A 119 20.20 -13.43 3.04
N GLU A 120 19.88 -13.26 4.32
CA GLU A 120 19.27 -14.32 5.14
C GLU A 120 17.91 -14.79 4.56
N ARG A 121 17.02 -13.85 4.20
CA ARG A 121 15.66 -14.16 3.74
C ARG A 121 15.58 -14.72 2.33
N PHE A 122 16.45 -14.29 1.42
CA PHE A 122 16.52 -14.85 0.08
C PHE A 122 17.05 -16.29 0.04
N GLY A 123 17.66 -16.75 1.13
CA GLY A 123 18.46 -17.96 1.14
C GLY A 123 19.73 -17.84 0.30
N GLY A 124 20.45 -18.95 0.14
CA GLY A 124 21.76 -18.96 -0.51
C GLY A 124 21.79 -18.59 -2.00
N ASN A 125 20.63 -18.47 -2.68
CA ASN A 125 20.58 -18.14 -4.12
C ASN A 125 19.45 -17.16 -4.50
N PRO A 126 19.59 -15.86 -4.16
CA PRO A 126 18.58 -14.82 -4.44
C PRO A 126 18.21 -14.73 -5.93
N SER A 127 19.21 -14.84 -6.82
CA SER A 127 19.03 -14.71 -8.26
C SER A 127 18.13 -15.81 -8.84
N ARG A 128 18.27 -17.06 -8.35
CA ARG A 128 17.39 -18.17 -8.75
C ARG A 128 15.96 -17.93 -8.30
N VAL A 129 15.76 -17.51 -7.05
CA VAL A 129 14.42 -17.26 -6.48
C VAL A 129 13.71 -16.12 -7.21
N MET A 130 14.38 -14.99 -7.43
CA MET A 130 13.81 -13.86 -8.19
C MET A 130 13.41 -14.24 -9.61
N ARG A 131 14.23 -15.03 -10.32
CA ARG A 131 13.87 -15.52 -11.66
C ARG A 131 12.62 -16.38 -11.64
N GLY A 132 12.53 -17.34 -10.70
CA GLY A 132 11.36 -18.20 -10.57
C GLY A 132 10.08 -17.41 -10.24
N VAL A 133 10.17 -16.39 -9.39
CA VAL A 133 9.04 -15.50 -9.10
C VAL A 133 8.58 -14.74 -10.35
N LEU A 134 9.51 -14.13 -11.10
CA LEU A 134 9.17 -13.41 -12.33
C LEU A 134 8.61 -14.33 -13.41
N GLU A 135 9.13 -15.54 -13.54
CA GLU A 135 8.66 -16.54 -14.50
C GLU A 135 7.22 -16.94 -14.21
N ARG A 136 6.89 -17.27 -12.96
CA ARG A 136 5.52 -17.59 -12.55
C ARG A 136 4.54 -16.43 -12.74
N ILE A 137 4.95 -15.20 -12.42
CA ILE A 137 4.09 -14.02 -12.66
C ILE A 137 3.82 -13.83 -14.16
N ARG A 138 4.79 -14.16 -15.02
CA ARG A 138 4.60 -14.09 -16.48
C ARG A 138 3.69 -15.20 -17.01
N SER A 139 3.78 -16.42 -16.48
CA SER A 139 2.97 -17.56 -16.93
C SER A 139 1.56 -17.56 -16.35
N ASP A 140 1.43 -17.32 -15.04
CA ASP A 140 0.20 -17.53 -14.28
C ASP A 140 -0.57 -16.20 -14.08
N GLY A 141 0.06 -15.06 -14.39
CA GLY A 141 -0.49 -13.73 -14.18
C GLY A 141 -0.26 -13.18 -12.77
N ALA A 142 -1.21 -12.41 -12.25
CA ALA A 142 -1.08 -11.77 -10.95
C ALA A 142 -1.15 -12.80 -9.81
N LEU A 143 -0.04 -12.97 -9.08
CA LEU A 143 0.09 -13.89 -7.96
C LEU A 143 0.27 -13.16 -6.63
N ARG A 144 -0.22 -13.77 -5.55
CA ARG A 144 -0.03 -13.35 -4.17
C ARG A 144 1.15 -14.10 -3.55
N ALA A 145 1.76 -13.55 -2.50
CA ALA A 145 2.84 -14.21 -1.78
C ALA A 145 2.50 -15.63 -1.26
N ARG A 146 1.21 -15.92 -1.02
CA ARG A 146 0.73 -17.25 -0.60
C ARG A 146 0.76 -18.29 -1.73
N ASP A 147 0.69 -17.85 -2.98
CA ASP A 147 0.64 -18.75 -4.14
C ASP A 147 2.02 -19.36 -4.44
N PHE A 148 3.05 -18.90 -3.74
CA PHE A 148 4.42 -19.42 -3.75
C PHE A 148 4.72 -20.38 -2.58
N LEU A 149 3.76 -20.61 -1.68
CA LEU A 149 3.93 -21.58 -0.61
C LEU A 149 3.95 -23.01 -1.17
N PRO A 150 4.77 -23.92 -0.60
CA PRO A 150 4.71 -25.34 -0.94
C PRO A 150 3.30 -25.92 -0.65
N PRO A 151 2.88 -26.94 -1.41
CA PRO A 151 1.66 -27.69 -1.10
C PRO A 151 1.67 -28.18 0.35
N GLY A 152 0.56 -27.99 1.08
CA GLY A 152 0.42 -28.38 2.49
C GLY A 152 0.95 -27.37 3.50
N ARG A 153 1.70 -26.34 3.09
CA ARG A 153 2.15 -25.27 3.99
C ARG A 153 1.05 -24.24 4.21
N THR A 154 0.47 -24.20 5.41
CA THR A 154 -0.56 -23.20 5.76
C THR A 154 0.04 -21.99 6.48
N ARG A 155 -0.72 -20.89 6.53
CA ARG A 155 -0.35 -19.65 7.26
C ARG A 155 -0.09 -19.87 8.75
N SER A 156 -0.50 -21.03 9.26
CA SER A 156 -0.57 -21.44 10.67
C SER A 156 0.69 -22.14 11.18
N GLU A 157 1.70 -22.36 10.34
CA GLU A 157 3.00 -22.85 10.83
C GLU A 157 3.64 -21.83 11.80
N PRO A 158 4.36 -22.30 12.84
CA PRO A 158 4.85 -21.43 13.90
C PRO A 158 5.85 -20.41 13.35
N GLY A 159 5.37 -19.18 13.25
CA GLY A 159 6.15 -17.99 13.02
C GLY A 159 5.19 -16.81 13.09
N GLY A 160 5.68 -15.67 13.60
CA GLY A 160 4.83 -14.52 13.89
C GLY A 160 4.11 -13.96 12.65
N TRP A 161 3.44 -12.83 12.82
CA TRP A 161 2.66 -12.11 11.78
C TRP A 161 3.33 -11.98 10.39
N TRP A 162 4.64 -12.16 10.29
CA TRP A 162 5.41 -11.92 9.08
C TRP A 162 5.83 -13.15 8.28
N ASN A 163 5.64 -14.39 8.75
CA ASN A 163 6.01 -15.67 8.10
C ASN A 163 6.73 -15.50 6.75
N TRP A 164 8.04 -15.22 6.82
CA TRP A 164 8.86 -14.91 5.66
C TRP A 164 9.29 -16.20 4.97
N HIS A 165 9.31 -16.17 3.64
CA HIS A 165 9.93 -17.17 2.80
C HIS A 165 10.67 -16.48 1.64
N PRO A 166 11.59 -17.18 0.95
CA PRO A 166 12.42 -16.57 -0.09
C PRO A 166 11.63 -15.87 -1.19
N GLU A 167 10.47 -16.41 -1.58
CA GLU A 167 9.63 -15.86 -2.65
C GLU A 167 8.96 -14.56 -2.21
N LYS A 168 8.54 -14.42 -0.95
CA LYS A 168 8.01 -13.18 -0.39
C LYS A 168 9.10 -12.12 -0.32
N ALA A 169 10.33 -12.50 0.07
CA ALA A 169 11.47 -11.60 0.05
C ALA A 169 11.77 -11.12 -1.39
N ALA A 170 11.69 -12.02 -2.37
CA ALA A 170 11.82 -11.66 -3.78
C ALA A 170 10.71 -10.74 -4.27
N LEU A 171 9.45 -10.97 -3.91
CA LEU A 171 8.34 -10.06 -4.27
C LEU A 171 8.57 -8.64 -3.73
N GLU A 172 8.94 -8.52 -2.45
CA GLU A 172 9.19 -7.22 -1.81
C GLU A 172 10.40 -6.48 -2.41
N HIS A 173 11.45 -7.22 -2.80
CA HIS A 173 12.62 -6.63 -3.44
C HIS A 173 12.34 -6.24 -4.89
N LEU A 174 11.69 -7.11 -5.67
CA LEU A 174 11.34 -6.85 -7.08
C LEU A 174 10.38 -5.67 -7.22
N TRP A 175 9.49 -5.46 -6.24
CA TRP A 175 8.62 -4.29 -6.18
C TRP A 175 9.37 -2.95 -6.06
N ARG A 176 10.56 -2.96 -5.43
CA ARG A 176 11.38 -1.76 -5.19
C ARG A 176 12.51 -1.60 -6.20
N ARG A 177 12.51 -2.39 -7.26
CA ARG A 177 13.54 -2.38 -8.31
C ARG A 177 13.06 -1.58 -9.52
#